data_AF-A0A7V4H223-F1
#
_entry.id   AF-A0A7V4H223-F1
#
_cell.length_a   1.000
_cell.length_b   1.000
_cell.length_c   1.000
_cell.angle_alpha   90.00
_cell.angle_beta   90.00
_cell.angle_gamma   90.00
#
_symmetry.space_group_name_H-M   'P 1'
#
loop_
_entity.id
_entity.type
_entity.pdbx_description
1 polymer ?
#
loop_
_entity_poly.entity_id
_entity_poly.type
_entity_poly.pdbx_seq_one_letter_code
_entity_poly.pdbx_strand_id
1 'polypeptide(L)'
;MRDAETESLLSAFGEYLLRSRIADEKHARFCVGWVRRFLARPPAAPTETVGEPDASKAGIPKPVTVHTLRHSFATPLLLNGVDIRQIQELLGHRNVETTMIYTHVVKDLRSAPRSPLDAL
;
A
#
# COMPACT_ATOMS: atom_id res chain seq x y z
N MET A 1 -20.70 -0.04 -4.39
CA MET A 1 -19.68 -0.12 -5.45
C MET A 1 -18.24 -0.03 -4.93
N ARG A 2 -17.97 0.60 -3.77
CA ARG A 2 -16.61 0.70 -3.20
C ARG A 2 -16.10 -0.57 -2.49
N ASP A 3 -16.98 -1.45 -2.02
CA ASP A 3 -16.59 -2.52 -1.10
C ASP A 3 -15.91 -3.72 -1.80
N ALA A 4 -16.39 -4.13 -2.98
CA ALA A 4 -15.81 -5.29 -3.69
C ALA A 4 -14.39 -5.04 -4.23
N GLU A 5 -14.14 -3.84 -4.77
CA GLU A 5 -12.82 -3.43 -5.24
C GLU A 5 -11.84 -3.29 -4.07
N THR A 6 -12.29 -2.69 -2.96
CA THR A 6 -11.48 -2.57 -1.73
C THR A 6 -11.08 -3.94 -1.19
N GLU A 7 -12.01 -4.89 -1.13
CA GLU A 7 -11.72 -6.25 -0.65
C GLU A 7 -10.79 -7.03 -1.59
N SER A 8 -10.89 -6.79 -2.90
CA SER A 8 -9.93 -7.33 -3.88
C SER A 8 -8.52 -6.79 -3.63
N LEU A 9 -8.36 -5.47 -3.45
CA LEU A 9 -7.08 -4.83 -3.14
C LEU A 9 -6.49 -5.32 -1.81
N LEU A 10 -7.32 -5.48 -0.77
CA LEU A 10 -6.90 -6.00 0.53
C LEU A 10 -6.43 -7.45 0.45
N SER A 11 -7.12 -8.27 -0.35
CA SER A 11 -6.73 -9.67 -0.60
C SER A 11 -5.38 -9.74 -1.34
N ALA A 12 -5.23 -8.96 -2.40
CA ALA A 12 -3.97 -8.86 -3.16
C ALA A 12 -2.81 -8.36 -2.29
N PHE A 13 -3.06 -7.38 -1.42
CA PHE A 13 -2.06 -6.90 -0.47
C PHE A 13 -1.64 -7.98 0.53
N GLY A 14 -2.59 -8.73 1.09
CA GLY A 14 -2.30 -9.87 1.95
C GLY A 14 -1.44 -10.93 1.25
N GLU A 15 -1.80 -11.28 0.02
CA GLU A 15 -1.03 -12.25 -0.79
C GLU A 15 0.39 -11.75 -1.07
N TYR A 16 0.55 -10.46 -1.43
CA TYR A 16 1.85 -9.85 -1.66
C TYR A 16 2.77 -9.95 -0.44
N LEU A 17 2.25 -9.67 0.76
CA LEU A 17 3.02 -9.75 2.01
C LEU A 17 3.56 -11.18 2.26
N LEU A 18 2.72 -12.18 2.00
CA LEU A 18 3.07 -13.60 2.17
C LEU A 18 4.06 -14.08 1.10
N ARG A 19 3.78 -13.80 -0.18
CA ARG A 19 4.61 -14.25 -1.31
C ARG A 19 6.00 -13.60 -1.30
N SER A 20 6.08 -12.35 -0.88
CA SER A 20 7.34 -11.61 -0.75
C SER A 20 8.07 -11.91 0.56
N ARG A 21 7.52 -12.80 1.42
CA ARG A 21 8.06 -13.13 2.74
C ARG A 21 8.33 -11.90 3.62
N ILE A 22 7.53 -10.85 3.45
CA ILE A 22 7.60 -9.62 4.25
C ILE A 22 7.00 -9.88 5.64
N ALA A 23 5.96 -10.72 5.69
CA ALA A 23 5.20 -11.02 6.90
C ALA A 23 4.75 -12.50 6.90
N ASP A 24 4.55 -13.07 8.09
CA ASP A 24 3.83 -14.35 8.24
C ASP A 24 2.31 -14.13 8.14
N GLU A 25 1.53 -15.20 8.23
CA GLU A 25 0.07 -15.15 8.12
C GLU A 25 -0.59 -14.29 9.20
N LYS A 26 -0.07 -14.33 10.44
CA LYS A 26 -0.59 -13.54 11.55
C LYS A 26 -0.33 -12.05 11.31
N HIS A 27 0.89 -11.71 10.91
CA HIS A 27 1.30 -10.33 10.65
C HIS A 27 0.63 -9.78 9.38
N ALA A 28 0.46 -10.58 8.34
CA ALA A 28 -0.26 -10.17 7.13
C ALA A 28 -1.72 -9.82 7.43
N ARG A 29 -2.43 -10.64 8.23
CA ARG A 29 -3.78 -10.33 8.70
C ARG A 29 -3.85 -9.02 9.47
N PHE A 30 -2.86 -8.75 10.33
CA PHE A 30 -2.78 -7.49 11.05
C PHE A 30 -2.63 -6.29 10.10
N CYS A 31 -1.70 -6.36 9.15
CA CYS A 31 -1.48 -5.30 8.16
C CYS A 31 -2.74 -5.05 7.31
N VAL A 32 -3.38 -6.11 6.81
CA VAL A 32 -4.63 -6.03 6.03
C VAL A 32 -5.75 -5.43 6.86
N GLY A 33 -5.92 -5.85 8.12
CA GLY A 33 -6.94 -5.31 9.01
C GLY A 33 -6.74 -3.82 9.30
N TRP A 34 -5.49 -3.37 9.48
CA TRP A 34 -5.19 -1.97 9.65
C TRP A 34 -5.48 -1.17 8.37
N VAL A 35 -5.06 -1.65 7.19
CA VAL A 35 -5.32 -0.98 5.91
C VAL A 35 -6.82 -0.92 5.62
N ARG A 36 -7.59 -1.98 5.93
CA ARG A 36 -9.06 -1.96 5.82
C ARG A 36 -9.67 -0.83 6.65
N ARG A 37 -9.26 -0.70 7.92
CA ARG A 37 -9.72 0.40 8.78
C ARG A 37 -9.32 1.76 8.22
N PHE A 38 -8.13 1.84 7.61
CA PHE A 38 -7.66 3.06 6.98
C PHE A 38 -8.49 3.46 5.76
N LEU A 39 -8.81 2.53 4.87
CA LEU A 39 -9.62 2.78 3.66
C LEU A 39 -11.10 3.02 3.99
N ALA A 40 -11.60 2.47 5.10
CA ALA A 40 -12.96 2.72 5.59
C ALA A 40 -13.15 4.12 6.22
N ARG A 41 -12.09 4.91 6.32
CA ARG A 41 -12.14 6.30 6.78
C ARG A 41 -13.00 7.16 5.84
N PRO A 42 -13.83 8.10 6.36
CA PRO A 42 -14.51 9.06 5.49
C PRO A 42 -13.51 9.90 4.68
N PRO A 43 -13.74 10.18 3.38
CA PRO A 43 -12.75 10.81 2.50
C PRO A 43 -12.19 12.15 3.00
N ALA A 44 -12.97 12.90 3.79
CA ALA A 44 -12.58 14.19 4.34
C ALA A 44 -11.78 14.09 5.65
N ALA A 45 -11.68 12.92 6.27
CA ALA A 45 -10.98 12.77 7.53
C ALA A 45 -9.46 12.73 7.32
N PRO A 46 -8.69 13.39 8.21
CA PRO A 46 -7.23 13.37 8.17
C PRO A 46 -6.69 11.95 8.14
N THR A 47 -5.57 11.75 7.46
CA THR A 47 -4.94 10.42 7.37
C THR A 47 -4.46 9.90 8.74
N GLU A 48 -4.36 10.79 9.73
CA GLU A 48 -3.91 10.55 11.11
C GLU A 48 -5.03 10.03 12.04
N THR A 49 -6.28 10.00 11.59
CA THR A 49 -7.42 9.53 12.42
C THR A 49 -7.39 8.03 12.68
N VAL A 50 -6.62 7.29 11.89
CA VAL A 50 -6.41 5.86 12.07
C VAL A 50 -5.11 5.77 12.87
N GLY A 51 -5.23 5.75 14.20
CA GLY A 51 -4.09 5.80 15.12
C GLY A 51 -2.99 4.78 14.82
N GLU A 52 -1.83 4.97 15.44
CA GLU A 52 -0.64 4.15 15.19
C GLU A 52 -0.93 2.64 15.32
N PRO A 53 -0.46 1.81 14.38
CA PRO A 53 -0.59 0.37 14.49
C PRO A 53 0.17 -0.15 15.72
N ASP A 54 -0.56 -0.86 16.59
CA ASP A 54 0.02 -1.49 17.78
C ASP A 54 0.67 -2.83 17.40
N ALA A 55 1.92 -2.76 16.94
CA ALA A 55 2.72 -3.90 16.51
C ALA A 55 2.88 -4.98 17.61
N SER A 56 2.88 -4.56 18.88
CA SER A 56 3.02 -5.44 20.04
C SER A 56 1.81 -6.38 20.17
N LYS A 57 0.59 -5.90 19.91
CA LYS A 57 -0.62 -6.75 19.89
C LYS A 57 -0.59 -7.80 18.78
N ALA A 58 0.12 -7.53 17.69
CA ALA A 58 0.32 -8.48 16.61
C ALA A 58 1.48 -9.46 16.87
N GLY A 59 2.32 -9.21 17.87
CA GLY A 59 3.56 -9.96 18.10
C GLY A 59 4.56 -9.76 16.96
N ILE A 60 4.59 -8.57 16.35
CA ILE A 60 5.61 -8.20 15.36
C ILE A 60 6.84 -7.72 16.14
N PRO A 61 8.01 -8.36 15.99
CA PRO A 61 9.21 -7.99 16.75
C PRO A 61 9.83 -6.67 16.28
N LYS A 62 9.49 -6.22 15.06
CA LYS A 62 9.96 -4.97 14.48
C LYS A 62 8.94 -3.84 14.70
N PRO A 63 9.38 -2.58 14.86
CA PRO A 63 8.48 -1.45 14.89
C PRO A 63 7.67 -1.37 13.59
N VAL A 64 6.35 -1.24 13.72
CA VAL A 64 5.45 -0.94 12.60
C VAL A 64 4.84 0.42 12.89
N THR A 65 4.95 1.33 11.93
CA THR A 65 4.38 2.67 11.99
C THR A 65 3.32 2.84 10.91
N VAL A 66 2.48 3.86 11.02
CA VAL A 66 1.55 4.27 9.95
C VAL A 66 2.27 4.39 8.60
N HIS A 67 3.44 5.01 8.60
CA HIS A 67 4.24 5.21 7.38
C HIS A 67 4.70 3.87 6.79
N THR A 68 5.15 2.93 7.63
CA THR A 68 5.58 1.60 7.18
C THR A 68 4.45 0.85 6.47
N LEU A 69 3.23 0.90 7.02
CA LEU A 69 2.06 0.25 6.43
C LEU A 69 1.62 0.93 5.13
N ARG A 70 1.62 2.26 5.08
CA ARG A 70 1.30 3.01 3.85
C ARG A 70 2.30 2.70 2.73
N HIS A 71 3.60 2.66 3.02
CA HIS A 71 4.63 2.27 2.06
C HIS A 71 4.44 0.83 1.57
N SER A 72 4.20 -0.09 2.50
CA SER A 72 3.99 -1.51 2.18
C SER A 72 2.75 -1.71 1.32
N PHE A 73 1.72 -0.87 1.46
CA PHE A 73 0.50 -0.91 0.66
C PHE A 73 0.67 -0.23 -0.71
N ALA A 74 1.27 0.96 -0.78
CA ALA A 74 1.35 1.74 -2.01
C ALA A 74 2.34 1.19 -3.05
N THR A 75 3.49 0.69 -2.59
CA THR A 75 4.57 0.19 -3.46
C THR A 75 4.12 -0.96 -4.38
N PRO A 76 3.49 -2.05 -3.88
CA PRO A 76 3.04 -3.13 -4.75
C PRO A 76 1.92 -2.72 -5.70
N LEU A 77 1.03 -1.79 -5.32
CA LEU A 77 0.02 -1.26 -6.23
C LEU A 77 0.67 -0.54 -7.41
N LEU A 78 1.64 0.33 -7.12
CA LEU A 78 2.37 1.05 -8.16
C LEU A 78 3.19 0.08 -9.04
N LEU A 79 3.80 -0.96 -8.45
CA LEU A 79 4.51 -2.00 -9.21
C LEU A 79 3.60 -2.74 -10.18
N ASN A 80 2.37 -3.06 -9.76
CA ASN A 80 1.35 -3.71 -10.60
C ASN A 80 0.66 -2.76 -11.58
N GLY A 81 1.13 -1.52 -11.71
CA GLY A 81 0.64 -0.58 -12.72
C GLY A 81 -0.62 0.17 -12.33
N VAL A 82 -1.02 0.14 -11.05
CA VAL A 82 -2.08 1.02 -10.55
C VAL A 82 -1.64 2.47 -10.71
N ASP A 83 -2.53 3.30 -11.25
CA ASP A 83 -2.25 4.70 -11.52
C ASP A 83 -1.96 5.48 -10.23
N ILE A 84 -0.98 6.38 -10.28
CA ILE A 84 -0.55 7.12 -9.09
C ILE A 84 -1.64 8.05 -8.53
N ARG A 85 -2.59 8.52 -9.35
CA ARG A 85 -3.77 9.28 -8.90
C ARG A 85 -4.73 8.38 -8.14
N GLN A 86 -4.93 7.14 -8.59
CA GLN A 86 -5.75 6.17 -7.85
C GLN A 86 -5.11 5.87 -6.49
N ILE A 87 -3.79 5.69 -6.43
CA ILE A 87 -3.07 5.51 -5.17
C ILE A 87 -3.19 6.76 -4.28
N GLN A 88 -3.09 7.96 -4.87
CA GLN A 88 -3.28 9.22 -4.14
C GLN A 88 -4.66 9.30 -3.49
N GLU A 89 -5.72 8.93 -4.22
CA GLU A 89 -7.10 8.91 -3.73
C GLU A 89 -7.28 7.87 -2.61
N LEU A 90 -6.77 6.64 -2.80
CA LEU A 90 -6.81 5.59 -1.79
C LEU A 90 -6.10 5.99 -0.49
N LEU A 91 -4.99 6.72 -0.59
CA LEU A 91 -4.25 7.20 0.57
C LEU A 91 -4.84 8.48 1.19
N GLY A 92 -5.75 9.16 0.49
CA GLY A 92 -6.33 10.44 0.92
C GLY A 92 -5.28 11.55 0.96
N HIS A 93 -4.30 11.52 0.06
CA HIS A 93 -3.26 12.55 -0.04
C HIS A 93 -3.80 13.78 -0.79
N ARG A 94 -3.67 14.96 -0.17
CA ARG A 94 -4.10 16.24 -0.78
C ARG A 94 -3.26 16.61 -2.01
N ASN A 95 -1.96 16.32 -1.97
CA ASN A 95 -1.02 16.63 -3.04
C ASN A 95 -0.43 15.33 -3.59
N VAL A 96 -0.37 15.22 -4.93
CA VAL A 96 0.24 14.08 -5.62
C VAL A 96 1.73 13.97 -5.32
N GLU A 97 2.43 15.07 -5.05
CA GLU A 97 3.86 15.08 -4.69
C GLU A 97 4.15 14.19 -3.48
N THR A 98 3.23 14.14 -2.50
CA THR A 98 3.34 13.26 -1.34
C THR A 98 3.25 11.78 -1.73
N THR A 99 2.53 11.46 -2.81
CA THR A 99 2.43 10.10 -3.37
C THR A 99 3.62 9.78 -4.28
N MET A 100 4.25 10.79 -4.90
CA MET A 100 5.44 10.61 -5.74
C MET A 100 6.64 10.04 -5.00
N ILE A 101 6.66 10.05 -3.65
CA ILE A 101 7.71 9.38 -2.88
C ILE A 101 7.81 7.88 -3.21
N TYR A 102 6.70 7.24 -3.62
CA TYR A 102 6.69 5.82 -3.98
C TYR A 102 7.28 5.51 -5.36
N THR A 103 7.39 6.51 -6.25
CA THR A 103 7.93 6.29 -7.60
C THR A 103 9.42 6.04 -7.60
N HIS A 104 10.15 6.61 -6.62
CA HIS A 104 11.59 6.40 -6.47
C HIS A 104 11.89 4.92 -6.19
N VAL A 105 11.18 4.32 -5.24
CA VAL A 105 11.32 2.90 -4.89
C VAL A 105 10.99 1.99 -6.08
N VAL A 106 9.96 2.34 -6.86
CA VAL A 106 9.56 1.57 -8.03
C VAL A 106 10.53 1.73 -9.20
N LYS A 107 11.13 2.91 -9.38
CA LYS A 107 12.15 3.16 -10.41
C LYS A 107 13.37 2.24 -10.22
N ASP A 108 13.76 2.00 -8.97
CA ASP A 108 14.88 1.11 -8.66
C ASP A 108 14.53 -0.38 -8.86
N LEU A 109 13.23 -0.73 -8.80
CA LEU A 109 12.74 -2.10 -8.93
C LEU A 109 12.31 -2.47 -10.36
N ARG A 110 12.03 -1.48 -11.23
CA ARG A 110 11.63 -1.72 -12.62
C ARG A 110 12.85 -1.79 -13.52
N SER A 111 12.83 -2.76 -14.44
CA SER A 111 13.82 -2.87 -15.53
C SER A 111 13.81 -1.60 -16.39
N ALA A 112 14.94 -1.34 -17.06
CA ALA A 112 15.07 -0.21 -17.99
C ALA A 112 13.87 -0.13 -18.96
N PRO A 113 13.34 1.07 -19.24
CA PRO A 113 12.24 1.23 -20.17
C PRO A 113 12.63 0.65 -21.54
N ARG A 114 11.77 -0.19 -22.12
CA ARG A 114 11.96 -0.71 -23.48
C ARG A 114 11.73 0.41 -24.49
N SER A 115 12.57 0.48 -25.52
CA SER A 115 12.35 1.45 -26.59
C SER A 115 11.06 1.10 -27.34
N PRO A 116 10.23 2.08 -27.70
CA PRO A 116 9.11 1.84 -28.63
C PRO A 116 9.56 1.24 -29.96
N LEU A 117 10.83 1.44 -30.33
CA LEU A 117 11.44 0.87 -31.54
C LEU A 117 11.80 -0.61 -31.39
N ASP A 118 11.93 -1.13 -30.17
CA ASP A 118 12.24 -2.55 -29.92
C ASP A 118 11.02 -3.46 -30.10
N ALA A 119 9.83 -2.86 -30.29
CA ALA A 119 8.54 -3.54 -30.44
C ALA A 119 7.97 -3.45 -31.88
N LEU A 120 8.73 -2.87 -32.82
CA LEU A 120 8.43 -2.82 -34.26
C LEU A 120 9.04 -4.04 -34.97
#